data_AF-V4NB27-F1
#
_entry.id   AF-V4NB27-F1
#
_cell.length_a   1.000
_cell.length_b   1.000
_cell.length_c   1.000
_cell.angle_alpha   90.00
_cell.angle_beta   90.00
_cell.angle_gamma   90.00
#
_symmetry.space_group_name_H-M   'P 1'
#
loop_
_entity.id
_entity.type
_entity.pdbx_description
1 polymer ?
#
loop_
_entity_poly.entity_id
_entity_poly.type
_entity_poly.pdbx_seq_one_letter_code
_entity_poly.pdbx_strand_id
1 'polypeptide(L)'
;MTRHLWRIATDTPDYTADDRSGAGAKTTGGRWNRKGLGVVYASETIALACLETYVHLNATGLPFNRYLAHFDVPDEVWAAAKTFDAKRHVGWDAVPAGRVSLDQGDAWLKSAASLLLRVPSVIVPEEYNVLINPQHPDIKRIKVTKLRKWTYDQRFRP
;
A
#
# COMPACT_ATOMS: atom_id res chain seq x y z
N MET A 1 -2.44 21.07 -8.25
CA MET A 1 -1.19 20.59 -7.62
C MET A 1 -1.38 19.11 -7.31
N THR A 2 -0.31 18.33 -7.17
CA THR A 2 -0.36 16.87 -7.00
C THR A 2 0.55 16.45 -5.86
N ARG A 3 0.13 15.41 -5.12
CA ARG A 3 0.92 14.75 -4.08
C ARG A 3 1.43 13.42 -4.59
N HIS A 4 2.60 13.01 -4.10
CA HIS A 4 3.19 11.72 -4.43
C HIS A 4 2.96 10.74 -3.29
N LEU A 5 2.42 9.58 -3.62
CA LEU A 5 2.44 8.38 -2.77
C LEU A 5 3.47 7.42 -3.32
N TRP A 6 4.17 6.69 -2.46
CA TRP A 6 5.36 5.94 -2.83
C TRP A 6 5.16 4.44 -2.67
N ARG A 7 5.75 3.66 -3.56
CA ARG A 7 5.80 2.20 -3.44
C ARG A 7 7.17 1.69 -3.89
N ILE A 8 7.67 0.66 -3.19
CA ILE A 8 8.81 -0.13 -3.64
C ILE A 8 8.30 -1.52 -4.02
N ALA A 9 8.22 -1.79 -5.32
CA ALA A 9 7.63 -3.00 -5.86
C ALA A 9 8.57 -3.71 -6.85
N THR A 10 8.24 -4.95 -7.19
CA THR A 10 8.95 -5.78 -8.16
C THR A 10 8.19 -5.84 -9.47
N ASP A 11 8.90 -6.07 -10.57
CA ASP A 11 8.25 -6.63 -11.76
C ASP A 11 8.19 -8.15 -11.63
N THR A 12 7.06 -8.72 -11.99
CA THR A 12 6.79 -10.16 -12.02
C THR A 12 6.22 -10.52 -13.40
N PRO A 13 6.12 -11.81 -13.75
CA PRO A 13 5.43 -12.22 -14.98
C PRO A 13 3.97 -11.75 -15.07
N ASP A 14 3.30 -11.56 -13.93
CA ASP A 14 1.86 -11.28 -13.88
C ASP A 14 1.53 -9.78 -13.70
N TYR A 15 2.44 -9.00 -13.11
CA TYR A 15 2.27 -7.58 -12.84
C TYR A 15 3.60 -6.86 -12.64
N THR A 16 3.62 -5.55 -12.92
CA THR A 16 4.81 -4.69 -12.86
C THR A 16 4.81 -3.77 -11.64
N ALA A 17 5.94 -3.14 -11.35
CA ALA A 17 6.08 -2.23 -10.20
C ALA A 17 5.20 -0.96 -10.28
N ASP A 18 4.67 -0.65 -11.46
CA ASP A 18 3.70 0.41 -11.75
C ASP A 18 2.27 -0.14 -11.94
N ASP A 19 1.99 -1.38 -11.53
CA ASP A 19 0.61 -1.91 -11.53
C ASP A 19 -0.29 -1.09 -10.61
N ARG A 20 -1.44 -0.67 -11.14
CA ARG A 20 -2.50 0.02 -10.39
C ARG A 20 -3.76 -0.82 -10.19
N SER A 21 -3.76 -2.07 -10.67
CA SER A 21 -4.92 -2.98 -10.53
C SER A 21 -4.97 -3.67 -9.16
N GLY A 22 -3.86 -3.67 -8.42
CA GLY A 22 -3.76 -4.34 -7.13
C GLY A 22 -3.62 -5.85 -7.25
N ALA A 23 -3.10 -6.34 -8.39
CA ALA A 23 -3.01 -7.76 -8.71
C ALA A 23 -2.21 -8.55 -7.66
N GLY A 24 -1.05 -8.04 -7.24
CA GLY A 24 -0.22 -8.70 -6.22
C GLY A 24 -0.98 -8.92 -4.91
N ALA A 25 -1.56 -7.86 -4.34
CA ALA A 25 -2.33 -7.94 -3.10
C ALA A 25 -3.60 -8.78 -3.25
N LYS A 26 -4.22 -8.80 -4.44
CA LYS A 26 -5.36 -9.68 -4.74
C LYS A 26 -4.96 -11.15 -4.61
N THR A 27 -3.78 -11.53 -5.09
CA THR A 27 -3.27 -12.90 -5.05
C THR A 27 -2.83 -13.32 -3.64
N THR A 28 -2.10 -12.46 -2.94
CA THR A 28 -1.49 -12.83 -1.65
C THR A 28 -2.37 -12.51 -0.44
N GLY A 29 -3.26 -11.52 -0.56
CA GLY A 29 -3.83 -10.83 0.59
C GLY A 29 -2.80 -9.89 1.23
N GLY A 30 -3.23 -9.18 2.27
CA GLY A 30 -2.41 -8.28 3.06
C GLY A 30 -3.09 -7.92 4.38
N ARG A 31 -2.56 -6.95 5.12
CA ARG A 31 -3.16 -6.51 6.39
C ARG A 31 -4.58 -5.98 6.23
N TRP A 32 -4.85 -5.31 5.12
CA TRP A 32 -6.07 -4.58 4.85
C TRP A 32 -6.89 -5.16 3.69
N ASN A 33 -6.61 -6.39 3.26
CA ASN A 33 -7.41 -7.08 2.26
C ASN A 33 -7.26 -8.59 2.35
N ARG A 34 -8.36 -9.32 2.19
CA ARG A 34 -8.33 -10.76 1.95
C ARG A 34 -7.94 -11.08 0.51
N LYS A 35 -7.45 -12.31 0.30
CA LYS A 35 -7.23 -12.88 -1.04
C LYS A 35 -8.50 -12.76 -1.87
N GLY A 36 -8.33 -12.42 -3.15
CA GLY A 36 -9.42 -12.18 -4.10
C GLY A 36 -9.88 -10.72 -4.18
N LEU A 37 -9.57 -9.88 -3.19
CA LEU A 37 -9.87 -8.44 -3.22
C LEU A 37 -8.59 -7.66 -3.55
N GLY A 38 -8.61 -6.95 -4.68
CA GLY A 38 -7.47 -6.14 -5.13
C GLY A 38 -7.39 -4.81 -4.40
N VAL A 39 -6.19 -4.47 -3.95
CA VAL A 39 -5.86 -3.18 -3.33
C VAL A 39 -4.44 -2.82 -3.73
N VAL A 40 -4.17 -1.53 -3.89
CA VAL A 40 -2.80 -1.04 -4.08
C VAL A 40 -2.33 -0.40 -2.78
N TYR A 41 -1.20 -0.89 -2.27
CA TYR A 41 -0.53 -0.34 -1.09
C TYR A 41 0.53 0.68 -1.54
N ALA A 42 0.46 1.87 -0.94
CA ALA A 42 1.48 2.91 -1.04
C ALA A 42 1.73 3.53 0.35
N SER A 43 2.76 4.36 0.45
CA SER A 43 3.13 5.09 1.66
C SER A 43 3.24 6.58 1.39
N GLU A 44 3.00 7.42 2.38
CA GLU A 44 3.17 8.88 2.23
C GLU A 44 4.64 9.30 2.06
N THR A 45 5.58 8.48 2.54
CA THR A 45 7.01 8.73 2.42
C THR A 45 7.75 7.55 1.79
N ILE A 46 8.88 7.85 1.13
CA ILE A 46 9.79 6.82 0.61
C ILE A 46 10.39 5.99 1.76
N ALA A 47 10.67 6.64 2.90
CA ALA A 47 11.23 5.98 4.08
C ALA A 47 10.28 4.92 4.65
N LEU A 48 8.98 5.22 4.73
CA LEU A 48 7.99 4.26 5.17
C LEU A 48 7.81 3.11 4.17
N ALA A 49 7.76 3.41 2.86
CA ALA A 49 7.70 2.38 1.83
C ALA A 49 8.90 1.42 1.92
N CYS A 50 10.08 1.95 2.26
CA CYS A 50 11.29 1.18 2.52
C CYS A 50 11.12 0.26 3.73
N LEU A 51 10.66 0.79 4.87
CA LEU A 51 10.44 0.01 6.09
C LEU A 51 9.41 -1.11 5.89
N GLU A 52 8.24 -0.81 5.31
CA GLU A 52 7.18 -1.78 5.05
C GLU A 52 7.67 -2.93 4.16
N THR A 53 8.38 -2.58 3.09
CA THR A 53 8.90 -3.57 2.15
C THR A 53 10.07 -4.36 2.76
N TYR A 54 10.89 -3.74 3.60
CA TYR A 54 12.00 -4.39 4.29
C TYR A 54 11.53 -5.43 5.32
N VAL A 55 10.55 -5.09 6.14
CA VAL A 55 9.98 -6.03 7.12
C VAL A 55 9.33 -7.23 6.41
N HIS A 56 8.62 -6.99 5.31
CA HIS A 56 8.08 -8.10 4.49
C HIS A 56 9.18 -8.94 3.85
N LEU A 57 10.27 -8.32 3.39
CA LEU A 57 11.43 -9.01 2.80
C LEU A 57 12.13 -9.95 3.77
N ASN A 58 12.34 -9.52 5.01
CA ASN A 58 12.96 -10.38 6.04
C ASN A 58 12.14 -11.66 6.28
N ALA A 59 10.83 -11.62 6.05
CA ALA A 59 9.96 -12.79 6.18
C ALA A 59 10.01 -13.74 4.95
N THR A 60 10.34 -13.25 3.75
CA THR A 60 10.22 -14.02 2.49
C THR A 60 11.54 -14.31 1.78
N GLY A 61 12.66 -13.71 2.24
CA GLY A 61 13.93 -13.71 1.52
C GLY A 61 14.00 -12.65 0.41
N LEU A 62 15.22 -12.30 -0.01
CA LEU A 62 15.48 -11.25 -1.01
C LEU A 62 15.44 -11.79 -2.44
N PRO A 63 14.58 -11.24 -3.33
CA PRO A 63 14.93 -11.11 -4.74
C PRO A 63 15.32 -9.67 -5.11
N PHE A 64 16.22 -9.56 -6.10
CA PHE A 64 17.07 -8.39 -6.37
C PHE A 64 16.47 -7.30 -7.30
N ASN A 65 15.23 -7.43 -7.77
CA ASN A 65 14.67 -6.50 -8.76
C ASN A 65 13.50 -5.68 -8.21
N ARG A 66 13.84 -4.66 -7.40
CA ARG A 66 12.87 -3.69 -6.88
C ARG A 66 13.02 -2.34 -7.53
N TYR A 67 11.92 -1.60 -7.56
CA TYR A 67 11.85 -0.29 -8.17
C TYR A 67 11.05 0.66 -7.29
N LEU A 68 11.53 1.89 -7.23
CA LEU A 68 10.76 2.98 -6.66
C LEU A 68 9.77 3.47 -7.71
N ALA A 69 8.50 3.48 -7.35
CA ALA A 69 7.44 4.10 -8.11
C ALA A 69 6.70 5.12 -7.24
N HIS A 70 6.08 6.09 -7.89
CA HIS A 70 5.13 6.99 -7.23
C HIS A 70 3.79 7.00 -7.95
N PHE A 71 2.76 7.37 -7.19
CA PHE A 71 1.43 7.68 -7.68
C PHE A 71 1.25 9.19 -7.62
N ASP A 72 0.85 9.78 -8.74
CA ASP A 72 0.42 11.16 -8.82
C ASP A 72 -1.03 11.27 -8.40
N VAL A 73 -1.25 11.84 -7.22
CA VAL A 73 -2.57 12.03 -6.62
C VAL A 73 -2.94 13.50 -6.70
N PRO A 74 -3.98 13.87 -7.46
CA PRO A 74 -4.49 15.24 -7.46
C PRO A 74 -4.92 15.67 -6.05
N ASP A 75 -4.67 16.92 -5.68
CA ASP A 75 -4.97 17.40 -4.32
C ASP A 75 -6.45 17.25 -3.96
N GLU A 76 -7.36 17.39 -4.91
CA GLU A 76 -8.79 17.20 -4.69
C GLU A 76 -9.15 15.73 -4.42
N VAL A 77 -8.39 14.77 -4.99
CA VAL A 77 -8.51 13.35 -4.67
C VAL A 77 -7.96 13.09 -3.27
N TRP A 78 -6.84 13.72 -2.92
CA TRP A 78 -6.26 13.63 -1.59
C TRP A 78 -7.18 14.21 -0.51
N ALA A 79 -7.79 15.37 -0.77
CA ALA A 79 -8.74 16.01 0.15
C ALA A 79 -9.98 15.14 0.41
N ALA A 80 -10.37 14.29 -0.55
CA ALA A 80 -11.45 13.33 -0.41
C ALA A 80 -11.03 11.99 0.25
N ALA A 81 -9.74 11.80 0.54
CA ALA A 81 -9.26 10.59 1.20
C ALA A 81 -9.93 10.41 2.57
N LYS A 82 -10.24 9.16 2.91
CA LYS A 82 -10.69 8.79 4.25
C LYS A 82 -9.49 8.43 5.11
N THR A 83 -9.60 8.60 6.42
CA THR A 83 -8.60 8.15 7.39
C THR A 83 -9.23 7.10 8.29
N PHE A 84 -8.54 5.99 8.47
CA PHE A 84 -8.97 4.91 9.36
C PHE A 84 -8.88 5.34 10.82
N ASP A 85 -9.91 5.03 11.61
CA ASP A 85 -9.97 5.36 13.03
C ASP A 85 -9.39 4.22 13.90
N ALA A 86 -8.07 4.23 14.08
CA ALA A 86 -7.36 3.24 14.88
C ALA A 86 -7.87 3.14 16.33
N LYS A 87 -8.35 4.25 16.92
CA LYS A 87 -8.82 4.27 18.32
C LYS A 87 -10.12 3.50 18.49
N ARG A 88 -10.96 3.46 17.45
CA ARG A 88 -12.24 2.73 17.46
C ARG A 88 -12.11 1.25 17.09
N HIS A 89 -10.95 0.83 16.60
CA HIS A 89 -10.74 -0.50 16.06
C HIS A 89 -9.55 -1.19 16.71
N VAL A 90 -9.64 -1.43 18.02
CA VAL A 90 -8.62 -2.16 18.81
C VAL A 90 -8.30 -3.51 18.14
N GLY A 91 -7.01 -3.80 17.95
CA GLY A 91 -6.53 -5.02 17.29
C GLY A 91 -6.26 -4.89 15.78
N TRP A 92 -6.40 -3.69 15.20
CA TRP A 92 -6.01 -3.41 13.80
C TRP A 92 -4.51 -3.67 13.54
N ASP A 93 -3.70 -3.51 14.58
CA ASP A 93 -2.25 -3.62 14.62
C ASP A 93 -1.74 -5.01 14.98
N ALA A 94 -2.63 -6.00 15.18
CA ALA A 94 -2.23 -7.37 15.51
C ALA A 94 -1.17 -7.91 14.54
N VAL A 95 -0.20 -8.67 15.09
CA VAL A 95 0.88 -9.32 14.33
C VAL A 95 0.89 -10.82 14.67
N PRO A 96 0.59 -11.73 13.71
CA PRO A 96 0.19 -11.48 12.33
C PRO A 96 -1.14 -10.71 12.19
N ALA A 97 -1.38 -10.12 11.02
CA ALA A 97 -2.59 -9.34 10.75
C ALA A 97 -3.86 -10.12 11.10
N GLY A 98 -4.70 -9.50 11.94
CA GLY A 98 -5.90 -10.12 12.48
C GLY A 98 -7.18 -9.73 11.74
N ARG A 99 -8.30 -10.27 12.23
CA ARG A 99 -9.64 -10.04 11.65
C ARG A 99 -10.03 -8.56 11.57
N VAL A 100 -9.60 -7.74 12.52
CA VAL A 100 -10.04 -6.34 12.64
C VAL A 100 -9.62 -5.51 11.42
N SER A 101 -8.35 -5.52 11.04
CA SER A 101 -7.88 -4.78 9.86
C SER A 101 -8.43 -5.36 8.56
N LEU A 102 -8.56 -6.69 8.48
CA LEU A 102 -9.13 -7.38 7.33
C LEU A 102 -10.61 -7.02 7.10
N ASP A 103 -11.44 -7.04 8.15
CA ASP A 103 -12.86 -6.72 8.04
C ASP A 103 -13.08 -5.26 7.64
N GLN A 104 -12.29 -4.34 8.19
CA GLN A 104 -12.37 -2.91 7.87
C GLN A 104 -11.89 -2.62 6.44
N GLY A 105 -10.77 -3.22 6.02
CA GLY A 105 -10.23 -3.07 4.68
C GLY A 105 -11.15 -3.67 3.60
N ASP A 106 -11.65 -4.89 3.82
CA ASP A 106 -12.59 -5.53 2.89
C ASP A 106 -13.90 -4.75 2.77
N ALA A 107 -14.44 -4.24 3.89
CA ALA A 107 -15.65 -3.43 3.88
C ALA A 107 -15.47 -2.14 3.08
N TRP A 108 -14.33 -1.45 3.25
CA TRP A 108 -14.00 -0.26 2.48
C TRP A 108 -13.80 -0.55 0.99
N LEU A 109 -13.11 -1.65 0.64
CA LEU A 109 -12.90 -2.05 -0.75
C LEU A 109 -14.24 -2.33 -1.46
N LYS A 110 -15.14 -3.08 -0.81
CA LYS A 110 -16.44 -3.45 -1.36
C LYS A 110 -17.42 -2.29 -1.46
N SER A 111 -17.38 -1.36 -0.49
CA SER A 111 -18.28 -0.20 -0.52
C SER A 111 -17.85 0.85 -1.55
N ALA A 112 -16.57 0.82 -1.97
CA ALA A 112 -15.96 1.86 -2.79
C ALA A 112 -16.27 3.29 -2.27
N ALA A 113 -16.30 3.46 -0.94
CA ALA A 113 -16.69 4.72 -0.30
C ALA A 113 -15.68 5.87 -0.53
N SER A 114 -14.44 5.55 -0.88
CA SER A 114 -13.43 6.51 -1.32
C SER A 114 -12.38 5.81 -2.18
N LEU A 115 -11.68 6.57 -3.03
CA LEU A 115 -10.53 6.05 -3.78
C LEU A 115 -9.35 5.74 -2.87
N LEU A 116 -9.13 6.58 -1.86
CA LEU A 116 -8.00 6.51 -0.94
C LEU A 116 -8.47 6.28 0.50
N LEU A 117 -7.78 5.40 1.20
CA LEU A 117 -7.89 5.23 2.65
C LEU A 117 -6.50 5.32 3.27
N ARG A 118 -6.28 6.35 4.10
CA ARG A 118 -5.10 6.51 4.93
C ARG A 118 -5.21 5.58 6.14
N VAL A 119 -4.21 4.75 6.34
CA VAL A 119 -4.13 3.80 7.46
C VAL A 119 -2.78 3.97 8.16
N PRO A 120 -2.73 3.93 9.50
CA PRO A 120 -1.45 3.97 10.19
C PRO A 120 -0.59 2.77 9.82
N SER A 121 0.72 2.96 9.75
CA SER A 121 1.66 1.85 9.66
C SER A 121 1.71 1.10 10.99
N VAL A 122 1.82 -0.23 10.96
CA VAL A 122 2.07 -1.01 12.18
C VAL A 122 3.53 -0.86 12.63
N ILE A 123 4.43 -0.46 11.74
CA ILE A 123 5.84 -0.24 12.05
C ILE A 123 6.04 1.12 12.72
N VAL A 124 5.40 2.16 12.18
CA VAL A 124 5.46 3.54 12.70
C VAL A 124 4.04 4.12 12.76
N PRO A 125 3.29 3.94 13.88
CA PRO A 125 1.88 4.32 13.97
C PRO A 125 1.58 5.81 13.75
N GLU A 126 2.57 6.68 13.89
CA GLU A 126 2.49 8.11 13.61
C GLU A 126 2.54 8.45 12.11
N GLU A 127 3.04 7.54 11.28
CA GLU A 127 3.09 7.68 9.82
C GLU A 127 2.01 6.82 9.13
N TYR A 128 1.66 7.20 7.89
CA TYR A 128 0.54 6.60 7.17
C TYR A 128 0.95 5.89 5.90
N ASN A 129 0.43 4.67 5.77
CA ASN A 129 0.23 4.04 4.48
C ASN A 129 -1.09 4.53 3.87
N VAL A 130 -1.20 4.40 2.56
CA VAL A 130 -2.39 4.74 1.80
C VAL A 130 -2.79 3.54 0.96
N LEU A 131 -4.01 3.07 1.18
CA LEU A 131 -4.66 2.08 0.36
C LEU A 131 -5.35 2.80 -0.80
N ILE A 132 -5.17 2.30 -2.01
CA ILE A 132 -5.84 2.79 -3.22
C ILE A 132 -6.77 1.68 -3.71
N ASN A 133 -8.06 2.00 -3.84
CA ASN A 133 -9.07 1.06 -4.32
C ASN A 133 -9.10 1.04 -5.86
N PRO A 134 -8.62 -0.03 -6.51
CA PRO A 134 -8.57 -0.11 -7.97
C PRO A 134 -9.97 -0.20 -8.63
N GLN A 135 -11.01 -0.53 -7.86
CA GLN A 135 -12.39 -0.61 -8.35
C GLN A 135 -13.15 0.71 -8.25
N HIS A 136 -12.60 1.71 -7.56
CA HIS A 136 -13.26 3.01 -7.42
C HIS A 136 -13.24 3.77 -8.77
N PRO A 137 -14.35 4.39 -9.23
CA PRO A 137 -14.44 5.04 -10.55
C PRO A 137 -13.37 6.10 -10.83
N ASP A 138 -12.90 6.78 -9.78
CA ASP A 138 -11.85 7.80 -9.87
C ASP A 138 -10.42 7.26 -10.01
N ILE A 139 -10.20 5.94 -10.02
CA ILE A 139 -8.85 5.35 -10.18
C ILE A 139 -8.13 5.85 -11.45
N LYS A 140 -8.88 6.22 -12.49
CA LYS A 140 -8.37 6.81 -13.74
C LYS A 140 -7.69 8.17 -13.56
N ARG A 141 -7.90 8.83 -12.42
CA ARG A 141 -7.29 10.12 -12.08
C ARG A 141 -5.89 9.98 -11.50
N ILE A 142 -5.52 8.77 -11.06
CA ILE A 142 -4.20 8.48 -10.52
C ILE A 142 -3.31 7.96 -11.66
N LYS A 143 -2.16 8.61 -11.85
CA LYS A 143 -1.08 8.11 -12.69
C LYS A 143 -0.02 7.46 -11.81
N VAL A 144 0.69 6.48 -12.36
CA VAL A 144 1.76 5.78 -11.67
C VAL A 144 2.98 5.77 -12.56
N THR A 145 4.11 6.14 -11.99
CA THR A 145 5.37 6.26 -12.73
C THR A 145 6.45 5.50 -11.98
N LYS A 146 7.07 4.57 -12.68
CA LYS A 146 8.26 3.86 -12.22
C LYS A 146 9.49 4.72 -12.48
N LEU A 147 10.24 5.05 -11.44
CA LEU A 147 11.34 6.01 -11.52
C LEU A 147 12.69 5.35 -11.78
N ARG A 148 13.10 4.47 -10.87
CA ARG A 148 14.43 3.88 -10.86
C ARG A 148 14.45 2.56 -10.09
N LYS A 149 15.52 1.80 -10.26
CA LYS A 149 15.81 0.67 -9.37
C LYS A 149 15.93 1.14 -7.92
N TRP A 150 15.44 0.31 -7.01
CA TRP A 150 15.60 0.48 -5.57
C TRP A 150 16.59 -0.57 -5.05
N THR A 151 17.69 -0.08 -4.50
CA THR A 151 18.72 -0.90 -3.85
C THR A 151 18.70 -0.59 -2.36
N TYR A 152 18.48 -1.60 -1.53
CA TYR A 152 18.68 -1.47 -0.09
C TYR A 152 20.19 -1.37 0.19
N ASP A 153 20.54 -0.55 1.18
CA ASP A 153 21.93 -0.46 1.66
C ASP A 153 22.38 -1.81 2.22
N GLN A 154 23.62 -2.21 1.95
CA GLN A 154 24.18 -3.50 2.40
C GLN A 154 24.24 -3.64 3.93
N ARG A 155 24.12 -2.54 4.68
CA ARG A 155 24.04 -2.53 6.14
C ARG A 155 22.68 -2.99 6.67
N PHE A 156 21.64 -3.05 5.84
CA PHE A 156 20.42 -3.74 6.21
C PHE A 156 20.72 -5.24 6.34
N ARG A 157 20.81 -5.72 7.58
CA ARG A 157 21.00 -7.14 7.90
C ARG A 157 19.67 -7.75 8.35
N PRO A 158 19.33 -8.97 7.90
CA PRO A 158 18.15 -9.69 8.38
C PRO A 158 18.19 -9.90 9.89
#